data_AF-A0A1I4JDR7-F1
#
_entry.id   AF-A0A1I4JDR7-F1
#
_cell.length_a   1.000
_cell.length_b   1.000
_cell.length_c   1.000
_cell.angle_alpha   90.00
_cell.angle_beta   90.00
_cell.angle_gamma   90.00
#
_symmetry.space_group_name_H-M   'P 1'
#
loop_
_entity.id
_entity.type
_entity.pdbx_description
1 polymer ?
#
loop_
_entity_poly.entity_id
_entity_poly.type
_entity_poly.pdbx_seq_one_letter_code
_entity_poly.pdbx_strand_id
1 'polypeptide(L)'
;MGVPGYPEGFREAVRARFPGAIVVCGGYTAARAEALLQTGLADAVAFGRPYIANPDLVQRFAQGAPLAEADQATFYGGGTEGYTDYPAWAG
;
A
#
# COMPACT_ATOMS: atom_id res chain seq x y z
N MET A 1 -17.92 -5.55 -1.88
CA MET A 1 -18.56 -4.33 -1.35
C MET A 1 -17.48 -3.40 -0.83
N GLY A 2 -17.41 -2.17 -1.34
CA GLY A 2 -16.45 -1.18 -0.87
C GLY A 2 -16.75 -0.78 0.57
N VAL A 3 -15.73 -0.74 1.43
CA VAL A 3 -15.85 -0.16 2.76
C VAL A 3 -16.36 1.28 2.57
N PRO A 4 -17.43 1.72 3.25
CA PRO A 4 -17.85 3.11 3.16
C PRO A 4 -16.65 4.02 3.43
N GLY A 5 -16.49 5.05 2.60
CA GLY A 5 -15.47 6.07 2.83
C GLY A 5 -15.61 6.65 4.23
N TYR A 6 -14.50 7.13 4.79
CA TYR A 6 -14.58 7.84 6.07
C TYR A 6 -15.52 9.04 5.95
N PRO A 7 -16.20 9.43 7.05
CA PRO A 7 -16.93 10.69 7.09
C PRO A 7 -16.04 11.85 6.66
N GLU A 8 -16.65 12.87 6.04
CA GLU A 8 -15.96 14.11 5.70
C GLU A 8 -15.26 14.71 6.93
N GLY A 9 -14.05 15.23 6.76
CA GLY A 9 -13.27 15.81 7.85
C GLY A 9 -12.61 14.80 8.81
N PHE A 10 -12.80 13.49 8.62
CA PHE A 10 -12.27 12.49 9.55
C PHE A 10 -10.75 12.55 9.69
N ARG A 11 -10.01 12.65 8.58
CA ARG A 11 -8.53 12.61 8.60
C ARG A 11 -7.94 13.89 9.21
N GLU A 12 -8.54 15.03 8.90
CA GLU A 12 -8.24 16.34 9.47
C GLU A 12 -8.41 16.29 11.00
N ALA A 13 -9.52 15.71 11.44
CA ALA A 13 -9.86 15.57 12.84
C ALA A 13 -8.90 14.61 13.59
N VAL A 14 -8.37 13.58 12.90
CA VAL A 14 -7.31 12.71 13.44
C VAL A 14 -5.99 13.48 13.53
N ARG A 15 -5.56 14.12 12.44
CA ARG A 15 -4.31 14.89 12.36
C ARG A 15 -4.25 16.01 13.41
N ALA A 16 -5.37 16.68 13.68
CA ALA A 16 -5.46 17.72 14.69
C ALA A 16 -5.31 17.20 16.13
N ARG A 17 -5.68 15.94 16.40
CA ARG A 17 -5.65 15.35 17.75
C ARG A 17 -4.38 14.55 18.05
N PHE A 18 -3.76 14.00 17.03
CA PHE A 18 -2.57 13.19 17.16
C PHE A 18 -1.42 13.92 16.46
N PRO A 19 -0.39 14.42 17.16
CA PRO A 19 0.76 15.12 16.56
C PRO A 19 1.89 14.20 16.08
N GLY A 20 1.81 12.89 16.34
CA GLY A 20 2.81 11.91 15.90
C GLY A 20 2.70 11.50 14.44
N ALA A 21 3.50 10.52 14.02
CA ALA A 21 3.48 9.99 12.66
C ALA A 21 2.22 9.15 12.40
N ILE A 22 1.46 9.50 11.35
CA ILE A 22 0.25 8.81 10.91
C ILE A 22 0.60 7.95 9.70
N VAL A 23 0.46 6.63 9.86
CA VAL A 23 0.59 5.66 8.76
C VAL A 23 -0.79 5.16 8.35
N VAL A 24 -1.14 5.27 7.07
CA VAL A 24 -2.42 4.77 6.55
C VAL A 24 -2.21 3.52 5.71
N CYS A 25 -3.23 2.66 5.65
CA CYS A 25 -3.24 1.45 4.82
C CYS A 25 -4.65 1.23 4.26
N GLY A 26 -4.77 0.47 3.16
CA GLY A 26 -6.06 0.02 2.63
C GLY A 26 -6.30 0.41 1.18
N GLY A 27 -5.74 -0.37 0.25
CA GLY A 27 -6.06 -0.26 -1.18
C GLY A 27 -5.54 1.01 -1.86
N TYR A 28 -4.42 1.55 -1.38
CA TYR A 28 -3.72 2.65 -2.06
C TYR A 28 -2.99 2.15 -3.31
N THR A 29 -2.97 3.02 -4.32
CA THR A 29 -1.99 2.98 -5.42
C THR A 29 -0.89 4.01 -5.12
N ALA A 30 0.24 3.96 -5.82
CA ALA A 30 1.30 4.98 -5.68
C ALA A 30 0.75 6.41 -5.85
N ALA A 31 -0.04 6.65 -6.90
CA ALA A 31 -0.65 7.96 -7.16
C ALA A 31 -1.60 8.41 -6.03
N ARG A 32 -2.42 7.51 -5.49
CA ARG A 32 -3.34 7.84 -4.38
C ARG A 32 -2.58 8.06 -3.07
N ALA A 33 -1.48 7.33 -2.87
CA ALA A 33 -0.60 7.52 -1.72
C ALA A 33 0.05 8.90 -1.78
N GLU A 34 0.69 9.23 -2.91
CA GLU A 34 1.32 10.53 -3.15
C GLU A 34 0.34 11.69 -2.94
N ALA A 35 -0.85 11.61 -3.55
CA ALA A 35 -1.88 12.63 -3.42
C ALA A 35 -2.29 12.86 -1.94
N LEU A 36 -2.37 11.80 -1.13
CA LEU A 36 -2.67 11.94 0.29
C LEU A 36 -1.50 12.52 1.09
N LEU A 37 -0.28 12.09 0.82
CA LEU A 37 0.92 12.60 1.50
C LEU A 37 1.06 14.11 1.27
N GLN A 38 0.79 14.60 0.05
CA GLN A 38 0.80 16.02 -0.29
C GLN A 38 -0.21 16.87 0.52
N THR A 39 -1.26 16.26 1.09
CA THR A 39 -2.21 16.98 1.96
C THR A 39 -1.69 17.18 3.39
N GLY A 40 -0.63 16.48 3.80
CA GLY A 40 -0.15 16.46 5.19
C GLY A 40 -1.07 15.70 6.18
N LEU A 41 -2.08 14.99 5.68
CA LEU A 41 -3.01 14.22 6.51
C LEU A 41 -2.49 12.80 6.84
N ALA A 42 -1.39 12.39 6.24
CA ALA A 42 -0.64 11.18 6.57
C ALA A 42 0.85 11.43 6.34
N ASP A 43 1.68 10.69 7.08
CA ASP A 43 3.14 10.78 7.02
C ASP A 43 3.76 9.61 6.24
N ALA A 44 3.05 8.47 6.17
CA ALA A 44 3.43 7.33 5.34
C ALA A 44 2.21 6.51 4.90
N VAL A 45 2.39 5.68 3.87
CA VAL A 45 1.38 4.73 3.38
C VAL A 45 1.95 3.33 3.37
N ALA A 46 1.24 2.39 3.99
CA ALA A 46 1.56 0.98 3.99
C ALA A 46 0.81 0.24 2.87
N PHE A 47 1.49 -0.74 2.28
CA PHE A 47 0.98 -1.59 1.20
C PHE A 47 1.06 -3.05 1.62
N GLY A 48 -0.07 -3.76 1.58
CA GLY A 48 -0.15 -5.19 1.90
C GLY A 48 0.02 -6.04 0.65
N ARG A 49 -1.12 -6.39 0.02
CA ARG A 49 -1.17 -7.24 -1.20
C ARG A 49 -0.16 -6.88 -2.29
N PRO A 50 0.09 -5.60 -2.64
CA PRO A 50 1.13 -5.27 -3.61
C PRO A 50 2.52 -5.72 -3.17
N TYR A 51 2.84 -5.63 -1.88
CA TYR A 51 4.14 -6.05 -1.36
C TYR A 51 4.31 -7.57 -1.32
N ILE A 52 3.22 -8.34 -1.20
CA ILE A 52 3.28 -9.82 -1.27
C ILE A 52 3.87 -10.27 -2.62
N ALA A 53 3.35 -9.71 -3.73
CA ALA A 53 3.76 -10.12 -5.07
C ALA A 53 4.96 -9.36 -5.66
N ASN A 54 5.41 -8.29 -4.99
CA ASN A 54 6.43 -7.39 -5.51
C ASN A 54 7.45 -7.14 -4.39
N PRO A 55 8.49 -7.98 -4.24
CA PRO A 55 9.50 -7.80 -3.19
C PRO A 55 10.27 -6.46 -3.34
N ASP A 56 10.28 -5.91 -4.56
CA ASP A 56 10.89 -4.67 -5.00
C ASP A 56 9.87 -3.53 -5.23
N LEU A 57 8.71 -3.57 -4.53
CA LEU A 57 7.60 -2.64 -4.74
C LEU A 57 8.01 -1.15 -4.74
N VAL A 58 8.92 -0.76 -3.84
CA VAL A 58 9.38 0.63 -3.72
C VAL A 58 10.10 1.08 -4.99
N GLN A 59 10.99 0.24 -5.52
CA GLN A 59 11.70 0.50 -6.77
C GLN A 59 10.73 0.59 -7.94
N ARG A 60 9.73 -0.31 -8.00
CA ARG A 60 8.70 -0.27 -9.03
C ARG A 60 7.90 1.03 -9.00
N PHE A 61 7.52 1.49 -7.80
CA PHE A 61 6.86 2.79 -7.67
C PHE A 61 7.75 3.95 -8.13
N ALA A 62 9.03 3.96 -7.75
CA ALA A 62 9.96 5.00 -8.15
C ALA A 62 10.17 5.07 -9.68
N GLN A 63 10.11 3.93 -10.36
CA GLN A 63 10.34 3.80 -11.80
C GLN A 63 9.04 3.81 -12.63
N GLY A 64 7.87 3.81 -12.00
CA GLY A 64 6.60 3.61 -12.69
C GLY A 64 6.46 2.24 -13.36
N ALA A 65 7.14 1.23 -12.81
CA ALA A 65 7.16 -0.13 -13.35
C ALA A 65 5.84 -0.88 -13.09
N PRO A 66 5.50 -1.88 -13.92
CA PRO A 66 4.31 -2.70 -13.71
C PRO A 66 4.41 -3.55 -12.44
N LEU A 67 3.29 -3.70 -11.73
CA LEU A 67 3.18 -4.55 -10.56
C LEU A 67 2.70 -5.94 -10.95
N ALA A 68 3.26 -6.97 -10.34
CA ALA A 68 2.70 -8.31 -10.34
C ALA A 68 1.44 -8.37 -9.48
N GLU A 69 0.45 -9.13 -9.93
CA GLU A 69 -0.76 -9.45 -9.17
C GLU A 69 -0.47 -10.58 -8.18
N ALA A 70 -0.95 -10.41 -6.95
CA ALA A 70 -0.78 -11.41 -5.90
C ALA A 70 -1.84 -12.51 -6.03
N ASP A 71 -1.41 -13.76 -5.87
CA ASP A 71 -2.32 -14.91 -5.84
C ASP A 71 -2.89 -15.06 -4.44
N GLN A 72 -4.19 -14.82 -4.30
CA GLN A 72 -4.85 -14.90 -2.99
C GLN A 72 -4.97 -16.32 -2.46
N ALA A 73 -4.88 -17.34 -3.34
CA ALA A 73 -4.95 -18.74 -2.93
C ALA A 73 -3.73 -19.17 -2.11
N THR A 74 -2.60 -18.47 -2.24
CA THR A 74 -1.33 -18.80 -1.60
C THR A 74 -0.98 -17.92 -0.40
N PHE A 75 -1.87 -17.00 0.00
CA PHE A 75 -1.59 -16.08 1.12
C PHE A 75 -1.37 -16.75 2.47
N TYR A 76 -1.95 -17.92 2.70
CA TYR A 76 -1.96 -18.58 4.00
C TYR A 76 -1.59 -20.05 3.87
N GLY A 77 -0.65 -20.51 4.71
CA GLY A 77 -0.14 -21.89 4.67
C GLY A 77 0.82 -22.11 3.50
N GLY A 78 0.95 -23.35 3.04
CA GLY A 78 1.77 -23.69 1.87
C GLY A 78 3.28 -23.76 2.14
N GLY A 79 4.07 -23.41 1.12
CA GLY A 79 5.53 -23.48 1.10
C GLY A 79 6.13 -22.21 0.49
N THR A 80 7.03 -22.38 -0.48
CA THR A 80 7.68 -21.24 -1.16
C THR A 80 6.80 -20.54 -2.20
N GLU A 81 5.82 -21.28 -2.75
CA GLU A 81 4.91 -20.81 -3.80
C GLU A 81 4.02 -19.68 -3.31
N GLY A 82 4.07 -18.53 -3.99
CA GLY A 82 3.35 -17.32 -3.62
C GLY A 82 3.90 -16.63 -2.36
N TYR A 83 5.11 -16.98 -1.92
CA TYR A 83 5.73 -16.41 -0.72
C TYR A 83 7.12 -15.83 -1.01
N THR A 84 8.05 -16.65 -1.51
CA THR A 84 9.45 -16.24 -1.78
C THR A 84 9.84 -16.34 -3.26
N ASP A 85 8.93 -16.79 -4.12
CA ASP A 85 9.18 -17.06 -5.54
C ASP A 85 8.67 -15.97 -6.49
N TYR A 86 8.05 -14.90 -5.96
CA TYR A 86 7.75 -13.71 -6.75
C TYR A 86 9.04 -13.04 -7.25
N PRO A 87 9.20 -12.84 -8.57
CA PRO A 87 10.43 -12.29 -9.12
C PRO A 87 10.51 -10.77 -8.89
N ALA A 88 11.73 -10.27 -8.66
CA ALA A 88 12.03 -8.85 -8.80
C ALA A 88 11.88 -8.41 -10.26
N TRP A 89 11.53 -7.16 -10.50
CA TRP A 89 11.44 -6.61 -11.85
C TRP A 89 12.84 -6.41 -12.43
N ALA A 90 13.08 -6.93 -13.63
CA ALA A 90 14.40 -6.94 -14.27
C ALA A 90 14.65 -5.79 -15.24
N GLY A 91 13.65 -4.92 -15.51
CA GLY A 91 13.74 -3.84 -16.50
C GLY A 91 13.51 -4.32 -17.93
#